data_AF-F3C8G1-F1
#
_entry.id   AF-F3C8G1-F1
#
_cell.length_a   1.000
_cell.length_b   1.000
_cell.length_c   1.000
_cell.angle_alpha   90.00
_cell.angle_beta   90.00
_cell.angle_gamma   90.00
#
_symmetry.space_group_name_H-M   'P 1'
#
loop_
_entity.id
_entity.type
_entity.pdbx_description
1 polymer ?
#
loop_
_entity_poly.entity_id
_entity_poly.type
_entity_poly.pdbx_seq_one_letter_code
_entity_poly.pdbx_strand_id
1 'polypeptide(L)'
;DSLSYAGVRENLVLTLDQITLNTWNETLVSRYDGPHALLDCMSELLGSLPQSGKQPQIRVRCFCHNRAPAIAQRVEELISTARLLLARQLNHRYLIQVQQQYHVLEIKPGQVGHVVVNSLPGLFKYLGEELPLYSPLHLDPQALDGHDLALILPLGQPECIQVFYRINEPDADVYVLDEHNSLWHQRLPYHDEQSLLTPLQRFLHSLVYRRGASLPLDDPSEPVSLETLYYQVLPSGPGLARRVEHRLAPTAADKAFYDVQAIIEETSPGQLSATLYCDNCEFSELEYGDQLYAAVARQILGKRLEPQRYRCYITDLDLSGLLDDRHGQSILFLHHKAELEKLLNEAMDQA
;
A
#
# COMPACT_ATOMS: atom_id res chain seq x y z
N ASP A 1 -14.72 -20.18 -6.45
CA ASP A 1 -13.30 -20.58 -6.48
C ASP A 1 -13.07 -21.85 -5.64
N SER A 2 -11.98 -22.58 -5.83
CA SER A 2 -11.64 -23.82 -5.08
C SER A 2 -10.99 -23.54 -3.72
N LEU A 3 -10.40 -22.35 -3.52
CA LEU A 3 -9.78 -21.92 -2.26
C LEU A 3 -10.74 -21.13 -1.36
N SER A 4 -11.84 -20.66 -1.95
CA SER A 4 -12.96 -19.98 -1.28
C SER A 4 -14.29 -20.48 -1.86
N TYR A 5 -14.65 -21.71 -1.51
CA TYR A 5 -15.80 -22.42 -2.06
C TYR A 5 -17.11 -22.11 -1.34
N ALA A 6 -18.18 -21.92 -2.12
CA ALA A 6 -19.55 -21.67 -1.67
C ALA A 6 -19.70 -20.44 -0.73
N GLY A 7 -20.89 -20.26 -0.15
CA GLY A 7 -21.19 -19.13 0.73
C GLY A 7 -20.38 -19.11 2.03
N VAL A 8 -19.85 -20.26 2.45
CA VAL A 8 -19.00 -20.42 3.64
C VAL A 8 -17.52 -20.11 3.39
N ARG A 9 -17.13 -19.88 2.12
CA ARG A 9 -15.73 -19.63 1.70
C ARG A 9 -14.75 -20.70 2.22
N GLU A 10 -15.06 -21.97 1.98
CA GLU A 10 -14.21 -23.09 2.42
C GLU A 10 -13.04 -23.34 1.45
N ASN A 11 -11.87 -23.70 1.99
CA ASN A 11 -10.75 -24.14 1.17
C ASN A 11 -10.89 -25.65 0.90
N LEU A 12 -10.91 -26.04 -0.38
CA LEU A 12 -10.99 -27.45 -0.78
C LEU A 12 -9.61 -28.12 -0.93
N VAL A 13 -8.52 -27.34 -0.86
CA VAL A 13 -7.14 -27.82 -1.00
C VAL A 13 -6.50 -27.94 0.38
N LEU A 14 -6.70 -29.10 1.02
CA LEU A 14 -6.30 -29.32 2.41
C LEU A 14 -4.90 -29.91 2.55
N THR A 15 -4.53 -30.82 1.66
CA THR A 15 -3.25 -31.53 1.68
C THR A 15 -2.66 -31.61 0.29
N LEU A 16 -1.34 -31.51 0.18
CA LEU A 16 -0.62 -31.67 -1.08
C LEU A 16 0.52 -32.67 -0.90
N ASP A 17 0.63 -33.62 -1.82
CA ASP A 17 1.79 -34.49 -1.93
C ASP A 17 2.60 -34.08 -3.18
N GLN A 18 3.81 -33.57 -2.97
CA GLN A 18 4.74 -33.23 -4.04
C GLN A 18 5.64 -34.43 -4.33
N ILE A 19 5.66 -34.87 -5.60
CA ILE A 19 6.52 -35.94 -6.07
C ILE A 19 7.48 -35.37 -7.12
N THR A 20 8.77 -35.39 -6.82
CA THR A 20 9.83 -34.88 -7.70
C THR A 20 10.67 -36.04 -8.23
N LEU A 21 10.80 -36.14 -9.56
CA LEU A 21 11.71 -37.07 -10.22
C LEU A 21 12.88 -36.27 -10.83
N ASN A 22 14.09 -36.50 -10.33
CA ASN A 22 15.28 -35.82 -10.83
C ASN A 22 15.94 -36.56 -12.01
N THR A 23 16.99 -35.97 -12.58
CA THR A 23 17.73 -36.55 -13.72
C THR A 23 18.55 -37.80 -13.36
N TRP A 24 18.69 -38.12 -12.08
CA TRP A 24 19.33 -39.34 -11.58
C TRP A 24 18.32 -40.44 -11.27
N ASN A 25 17.06 -40.24 -11.66
CA ASN A 25 15.96 -41.16 -11.42
C ASN A 25 15.65 -41.39 -9.93
N GLU A 26 16.04 -40.45 -9.07
CA GLU A 26 15.64 -40.42 -7.67
C GLU A 26 14.26 -39.78 -7.55
N THR A 27 13.42 -40.39 -6.72
CA THR A 27 12.08 -39.88 -6.42
C THR A 27 12.08 -39.31 -5.01
N LEU A 28 11.80 -38.01 -4.91
CA LEU A 28 11.57 -37.33 -3.62
C LEU A 28 10.07 -37.15 -3.44
N VAL A 29 9.61 -37.37 -2.21
CA VAL A 29 8.20 -37.20 -1.84
C VAL A 29 8.13 -36.32 -0.61
N SER A 30 7.42 -35.20 -0.74
CA SER A 30 7.13 -34.27 0.36
C SER A 30 5.63 -34.17 0.54
N ARG A 31 5.16 -34.15 1.78
CA ARG A 31 3.75 -33.98 2.12
C ARG A 31 3.57 -32.68 2.88
N TYR A 32 2.59 -31.90 2.43
CA TYR A 32 2.17 -30.66 3.06
C TYR A 32 0.75 -30.83 3.58
N ASP A 33 0.58 -30.47 4.86
CA ASP A 33 -0.66 -30.55 5.61
C ASP A 33 -0.72 -29.34 6.56
N GLY A 34 -1.91 -28.97 6.99
CA GLY A 34 -2.16 -27.81 7.84
C GLY A 34 -2.77 -26.63 7.09
N PRO A 35 -3.00 -25.51 7.80
CA PRO A 35 -3.79 -24.38 7.30
C PRO A 35 -3.14 -23.65 6.11
N HIS A 36 -1.85 -23.87 5.85
CA HIS A 36 -1.07 -23.16 4.83
C HIS A 36 -0.43 -24.10 3.80
N ALA A 37 -0.81 -25.39 3.80
CA ALA A 37 -0.18 -26.46 3.01
C ALA A 37 0.07 -26.10 1.54
N LEU A 38 -0.90 -25.43 0.88
CA LEU A 38 -0.77 -24.99 -0.50
C LEU A 38 0.38 -23.98 -0.69
N LEU A 39 0.46 -22.98 0.17
CA LEU A 39 1.44 -21.90 0.07
C LEU A 39 2.84 -22.39 0.48
N ASP A 40 2.91 -23.28 1.48
CA ASP A 40 4.16 -23.94 1.89
C ASP A 40 4.72 -24.79 0.74
N CYS A 41 3.86 -25.61 0.13
CA CYS A 41 4.21 -26.41 -1.04
C CYS A 41 4.66 -25.54 -2.22
N MET A 42 3.95 -24.44 -2.50
CA MET A 42 4.34 -23.51 -3.57
C MET A 42 5.69 -22.86 -3.28
N SER A 43 5.95 -22.43 -2.04
CA SER A 43 7.18 -21.75 -1.65
C SER A 43 8.39 -22.69 -1.80
N GLU A 44 8.29 -23.93 -1.31
CA GLU A 44 9.34 -24.93 -1.46
C GLU A 44 9.53 -25.34 -2.93
N LEU A 45 8.44 -25.58 -3.66
CA LEU A 45 8.49 -25.90 -5.09
C LEU A 45 9.25 -24.81 -5.86
N LEU A 46 8.87 -23.53 -5.68
CA LEU A 46 9.50 -22.40 -6.37
C LEU A 46 10.96 -22.22 -5.95
N GLY A 47 11.27 -22.38 -4.65
CA GLY A 47 12.63 -22.33 -4.14
C GLY A 47 13.53 -23.45 -4.68
N SER A 48 12.96 -24.61 -5.02
CA SER A 48 13.69 -25.75 -5.59
C SER A 48 13.90 -25.67 -7.11
N LEU A 49 13.27 -24.72 -7.80
CA LEU A 49 13.40 -24.60 -9.25
C LEU A 49 14.82 -24.17 -9.65
N PRO A 50 15.37 -24.76 -10.73
CA PRO A 50 16.68 -24.37 -11.21
C PRO A 50 16.64 -22.93 -11.72
N GLN A 51 17.57 -22.09 -11.27
CA GLN A 51 17.68 -20.69 -11.73
C GLN A 51 18.07 -20.60 -13.22
N SER A 52 18.74 -21.63 -13.74
CA SER A 52 19.20 -21.70 -15.13
C SER A 52 19.05 -23.11 -15.69
N GLY A 53 18.89 -23.21 -17.00
CA GLY A 53 18.78 -24.49 -17.70
C GLY A 53 17.34 -24.99 -17.84
N LYS A 54 17.20 -26.32 -18.02
CA LYS A 54 15.91 -26.94 -18.35
C LYS A 54 14.97 -26.90 -17.15
N GLN A 55 13.87 -26.19 -17.29
CA GLN A 55 12.82 -26.13 -16.29
C GLN A 55 12.07 -27.46 -16.18
N PRO A 56 11.70 -27.92 -14.97
CA PRO A 56 10.92 -29.14 -14.80
C PRO A 56 9.50 -28.95 -15.34
N GLN A 57 8.91 -30.06 -15.80
CA GLN A 57 7.49 -30.13 -16.10
C GLN A 57 6.73 -30.38 -14.80
N ILE A 58 5.95 -29.41 -14.36
CA ILE A 58 5.05 -29.55 -13.22
C ILE A 58 3.68 -30.01 -13.73
N ARG A 59 3.08 -30.98 -13.05
CA ARG A 59 1.74 -31.48 -13.35
C ARG A 59 0.96 -31.54 -12.05
N VAL A 60 -0.20 -30.90 -12.01
CA VAL A 60 -1.09 -30.98 -10.85
C VAL A 60 -2.16 -32.02 -11.10
N ARG A 61 -2.42 -32.89 -10.11
CA ARG A 61 -3.47 -33.90 -10.15
C ARG A 61 -4.26 -33.87 -8.85
N CYS A 62 -5.56 -34.08 -8.94
CA CYS A 62 -6.44 -34.17 -7.79
C CYS A 62 -7.29 -35.44 -7.95
N PHE A 63 -7.47 -36.18 -6.85
CA PHE A 63 -8.12 -37.49 -6.85
C PHE A 63 -9.38 -37.55 -5.96
N CYS A 64 -9.91 -36.39 -5.55
CA CYS A 64 -11.14 -36.33 -4.77
C CYS A 64 -12.36 -36.67 -5.62
N HIS A 65 -13.43 -37.16 -4.98
CA HIS A 65 -14.63 -37.63 -5.68
C HIS A 65 -15.36 -36.51 -6.44
N ASN A 66 -15.41 -35.31 -5.85
CA ASN A 66 -16.11 -34.15 -6.40
C ASN A 66 -15.11 -33.05 -6.73
N ARG A 67 -15.30 -32.37 -7.86
CA ARG A 67 -14.54 -31.16 -8.28
C ARG A 67 -13.03 -31.35 -8.49
N ALA A 68 -12.52 -32.58 -8.54
CA ALA A 68 -11.10 -32.85 -8.81
C ALA A 68 -10.52 -32.07 -9.99
N PRO A 69 -11.18 -32.00 -11.17
CA PRO A 69 -10.66 -31.20 -12.30
C PRO A 69 -10.53 -29.70 -11.96
N ALA A 70 -11.51 -29.12 -11.28
CA ALA A 70 -11.51 -27.70 -10.92
C ALA A 70 -10.47 -27.36 -9.84
N ILE A 71 -10.24 -28.28 -8.90
CA ILE A 71 -9.19 -28.12 -7.88
C ILE A 71 -7.80 -28.19 -8.53
N ALA A 72 -7.56 -29.24 -9.35
CA ALA A 72 -6.28 -29.41 -10.02
C ALA A 72 -5.94 -28.23 -10.93
N GLN A 73 -6.92 -27.78 -11.74
CA GLN A 73 -6.75 -26.62 -12.61
C GLN A 73 -6.41 -25.36 -11.81
N ARG A 74 -7.14 -25.09 -10.72
CA ARG A 74 -6.90 -23.88 -9.92
C ARG A 74 -5.50 -23.83 -9.30
N VAL A 75 -5.03 -24.96 -8.77
CA VAL A 75 -3.68 -25.06 -8.21
C VAL A 75 -2.62 -24.97 -9.33
N GLU A 76 -2.89 -25.54 -10.50
CA GLU A 76 -1.99 -25.41 -11.67
C GLU A 76 -1.87 -23.96 -12.14
N GLU A 77 -2.97 -23.20 -12.17
CA GLU A 77 -2.99 -21.77 -12.48
C GLU A 77 -2.13 -20.97 -11.49
N LEU A 78 -2.29 -21.19 -10.18
CA LEU A 78 -1.49 -20.52 -9.15
C LEU A 78 0.01 -20.79 -9.32
N ILE A 79 0.39 -22.06 -9.50
CA ILE A 79 1.80 -22.44 -9.69
C ILE A 79 2.35 -21.84 -11.00
N SER A 80 1.56 -21.86 -12.07
CA SER A 80 1.97 -21.31 -13.36
C SER A 80 2.21 -19.81 -13.29
N THR A 81 1.32 -19.08 -12.61
CA THR A 81 1.48 -17.65 -12.35
C THR A 81 2.72 -17.39 -11.50
N ALA A 82 2.90 -18.10 -10.38
CA ALA A 82 4.05 -17.89 -9.51
C ALA A 82 5.39 -18.16 -10.23
N ARG A 83 5.44 -19.16 -11.12
CA ARG A 83 6.62 -19.42 -11.97
C ARG A 83 6.89 -18.28 -12.96
N LEU A 84 5.85 -17.73 -13.57
CA LEU A 84 5.99 -16.58 -14.47
C LEU A 84 6.55 -15.37 -13.71
N LEU A 85 6.06 -15.11 -12.50
CA LEU A 85 6.54 -14.03 -11.64
C LEU A 85 8.00 -14.25 -11.21
N LEU A 86 8.37 -15.48 -10.82
CA LEU A 86 9.75 -15.84 -10.47
C LEU A 86 10.70 -15.61 -11.66
N ALA A 87 10.29 -15.98 -12.87
CA ALA A 87 11.10 -15.80 -14.07
C ALA A 87 11.37 -14.33 -14.44
N ARG A 88 10.52 -13.39 -13.97
CA ARG A 88 10.70 -11.95 -14.20
C ARG A 88 11.80 -11.32 -13.34
N GLN A 89 12.13 -11.93 -12.19
CA GLN A 89 13.18 -11.46 -11.28
C GLN A 89 12.99 -10.02 -10.77
N LEU A 90 11.74 -9.58 -10.57
CA LEU A 90 11.39 -8.21 -10.15
C LEU A 90 10.97 -8.10 -8.67
N ASN A 91 11.32 -9.06 -7.81
CA ASN A 91 10.89 -9.08 -6.41
C ASN A 91 9.35 -9.01 -6.25
N HIS A 92 8.63 -9.81 -7.03
CA HIS A 92 7.17 -9.76 -7.08
C HIS A 92 6.54 -10.17 -5.74
N ARG A 93 5.47 -9.48 -5.34
CA ARG A 93 4.53 -9.95 -4.31
C ARG A 93 3.33 -10.57 -5.01
N TYR A 94 3.02 -11.84 -4.76
CA TYR A 94 1.82 -12.48 -5.29
C TYR A 94 0.75 -12.61 -4.20
N LEU A 95 -0.29 -11.80 -4.28
CA LEU A 95 -1.39 -11.76 -3.33
C LEU A 95 -2.48 -12.77 -3.75
N ILE A 96 -2.70 -13.77 -2.90
CA ILE A 96 -3.68 -14.85 -3.07
C ILE A 96 -4.67 -14.80 -1.89
N GLN A 97 -5.94 -15.07 -2.14
CA GLN A 97 -6.93 -15.19 -1.07
C GLN A 97 -7.36 -16.65 -0.90
N VAL A 98 -7.26 -17.15 0.33
CA VAL A 98 -7.72 -18.48 0.73
C VAL A 98 -8.72 -18.28 1.86
N GLN A 99 -9.96 -18.69 1.65
CA GLN A 99 -11.08 -18.41 2.55
C GLN A 99 -11.23 -16.90 2.85
N GLN A 100 -11.00 -16.49 4.10
CA GLN A 100 -11.06 -15.11 4.58
C GLN A 100 -9.66 -14.52 4.82
N GLN A 101 -8.60 -15.29 4.58
CA GLN A 101 -7.21 -14.89 4.79
C GLN A 101 -6.56 -14.51 3.46
N TYR A 102 -5.63 -13.57 3.56
CA TYR A 102 -4.77 -13.17 2.46
C TYR A 102 -3.40 -13.81 2.67
N HIS A 103 -2.79 -14.26 1.58
CA HIS A 103 -1.47 -14.88 1.56
C HIS A 103 -0.64 -14.13 0.54
N VAL A 104 0.57 -13.75 0.92
CA VAL A 104 1.51 -13.09 0.01
C VAL A 104 2.72 -13.99 -0.16
N LEU A 105 2.97 -14.42 -1.40
CA LEU A 105 4.26 -15.01 -1.77
C LEU A 105 5.20 -13.87 -2.15
N GLU A 106 6.26 -13.71 -1.39
CA GLU A 106 7.34 -12.75 -1.67
C GLU A 106 8.39 -13.45 -2.53
N ILE A 107 8.31 -13.21 -3.84
CA ILE A 107 9.09 -13.91 -4.86
C ILE A 107 10.32 -13.07 -5.19
N LYS A 108 11.40 -13.27 -4.44
CA LYS A 108 12.71 -12.65 -4.67
C LYS A 108 13.62 -13.63 -5.42
N PRO A 109 14.57 -13.17 -6.24
CA PRO A 109 15.55 -14.06 -6.88
C PRO A 109 16.28 -14.92 -5.83
N GLY A 110 16.15 -16.24 -5.93
CA GLY A 110 16.78 -17.20 -5.02
C GLY A 110 16.09 -17.38 -3.66
N GLN A 111 15.02 -16.65 -3.35
CA GLN A 111 14.28 -16.79 -2.09
C GLN A 111 12.78 -16.54 -2.30
N VAL A 112 11.95 -17.50 -1.92
CA VAL A 112 10.49 -17.35 -1.91
C VAL A 112 10.01 -17.39 -0.47
N GLY A 113 9.49 -16.26 0.00
CA GLY A 113 8.86 -16.13 1.32
C GLY A 113 7.35 -16.29 1.23
N HIS A 114 6.73 -16.67 2.34
CA HIS A 114 5.28 -16.69 2.49
C HIS A 114 4.87 -15.90 3.74
N VAL A 115 3.99 -14.93 3.56
CA VAL A 115 3.38 -14.14 4.63
C VAL A 115 1.89 -14.43 4.68
N VAL A 116 1.38 -14.69 5.89
CA VAL A 116 -0.06 -14.83 6.15
C VAL A 116 -0.58 -13.52 6.70
N VAL A 117 -1.60 -12.98 6.05
CA VAL A 117 -2.22 -11.71 6.43
C VAL A 117 -3.69 -11.94 6.77
N ASN A 118 -3.98 -11.74 8.05
CA ASN A 118 -5.33 -11.93 8.56
C ASN A 118 -6.14 -10.65 8.34
N SER A 119 -7.32 -10.79 7.73
CA SER A 119 -8.28 -9.70 7.52
C SER A 119 -7.82 -8.58 6.58
N LEU A 120 -8.79 -7.77 6.13
CA LEU A 120 -8.54 -6.62 5.27
C LEU A 120 -7.75 -5.50 5.98
N PRO A 121 -8.00 -5.13 7.26
CA PRO A 121 -7.12 -4.21 7.99
C PRO A 121 -5.67 -4.68 8.09
N GLY A 122 -5.46 -6.00 8.28
CA GLY A 122 -4.11 -6.58 8.26
C GLY A 122 -3.45 -6.43 6.90
N LEU A 123 -4.22 -6.55 5.82
CA LEU A 123 -3.74 -6.33 4.46
C LEU A 123 -3.35 -4.87 4.20
N PHE A 124 -4.14 -3.90 4.67
CA PHE A 124 -3.72 -2.50 4.62
C PHE A 124 -2.42 -2.26 5.37
N LYS A 125 -2.26 -2.86 6.55
CA LYS A 125 -1.01 -2.77 7.31
C LYS A 125 0.17 -3.35 6.52
N TYR A 126 0.06 -4.58 6.02
CA TYR A 126 1.12 -5.22 5.24
C TYR A 126 1.49 -4.43 3.98
N LEU A 127 0.48 -3.95 3.24
CA LEU A 127 0.72 -3.20 2.01
C LEU A 127 1.32 -1.82 2.28
N GLY A 128 1.09 -1.24 3.46
CA GLY A 128 1.62 0.05 3.88
C GLY A 128 2.97 0.00 4.62
N GLU A 129 3.63 -1.16 4.66
CA GLU A 129 5.00 -1.30 5.14
C GLU A 129 6.00 -0.71 4.13
N GLU A 130 7.09 -0.11 4.63
CA GLU A 130 8.16 0.39 3.80
C GLU A 130 8.86 -0.74 3.04
N LEU A 131 9.26 -0.45 1.80
CA LEU A 131 9.94 -1.38 0.92
C LEU A 131 11.29 -0.77 0.51
N PRO A 132 12.39 -1.55 0.50
CA PRO A 132 13.70 -1.02 0.13
C PRO A 132 13.80 -0.64 -1.36
N LEU A 133 12.98 -1.28 -2.21
CA LEU A 133 12.94 -1.10 -3.65
C LEU A 133 11.51 -1.34 -4.13
N TYR A 134 11.20 -0.87 -5.34
CA TYR A 134 9.93 -1.19 -6.00
C TYR A 134 9.66 -2.69 -6.06
N SER A 135 8.49 -3.09 -5.55
CA SER A 135 8.00 -4.47 -5.59
C SER A 135 6.63 -4.54 -6.27
N PRO A 136 6.57 -4.99 -7.55
CA PRO A 136 5.32 -5.12 -8.27
C PRO A 136 4.44 -6.21 -7.64
N LEU A 137 3.19 -5.86 -7.38
CA LEU A 137 2.20 -6.76 -6.81
C LEU A 137 1.36 -7.40 -7.92
N HIS A 138 1.35 -8.73 -7.96
CA HIS A 138 0.42 -9.48 -8.80
C HIS A 138 -0.77 -9.92 -7.95
N LEU A 139 -1.97 -9.52 -8.35
CA LEU A 139 -3.20 -9.88 -7.66
C LEU A 139 -3.81 -11.14 -8.28
N ASP A 140 -4.09 -12.14 -7.46
CA ASP A 140 -4.87 -13.29 -7.91
C ASP A 140 -6.31 -12.88 -8.31
N PRO A 141 -6.83 -13.32 -9.47
CA PRO A 141 -8.16 -12.90 -9.94
C PRO A 141 -9.33 -13.29 -9.04
N GLN A 142 -9.14 -14.21 -8.08
CA GLN A 142 -10.18 -14.63 -7.14
C GLN A 142 -10.01 -13.97 -5.76
N ALA A 143 -9.03 -13.07 -5.60
CA ALA A 143 -8.80 -12.31 -4.38
C ALA A 143 -9.50 -10.94 -4.40
N LEU A 144 -9.80 -10.43 -3.20
CA LEU A 144 -10.38 -9.10 -2.98
C LEU A 144 -11.72 -8.88 -3.69
N ASP A 145 -12.49 -9.95 -3.89
CA ASP A 145 -13.82 -9.87 -4.50
C ASP A 145 -14.68 -8.84 -3.76
N GLY A 146 -15.21 -7.89 -4.53
CA GLY A 146 -16.04 -6.81 -4.00
C GLY A 146 -15.30 -5.54 -3.56
N HIS A 147 -13.96 -5.54 -3.51
CA HIS A 147 -13.17 -4.48 -2.88
C HIS A 147 -12.41 -3.60 -3.89
N ASP A 148 -12.25 -2.31 -3.60
CA ASP A 148 -11.60 -1.33 -4.49
C ASP A 148 -10.14 -1.70 -4.81
N LEU A 149 -9.44 -2.28 -3.83
CA LEU A 149 -8.09 -2.80 -4.00
C LEU A 149 -7.95 -3.80 -5.15
N ALA A 150 -9.02 -4.52 -5.52
CA ALA A 150 -8.97 -5.42 -6.67
C ALA A 150 -8.75 -4.69 -8.00
N LEU A 151 -9.15 -3.41 -8.07
CA LEU A 151 -8.97 -2.54 -9.23
C LEU A 151 -7.70 -1.68 -9.11
N ILE A 152 -7.32 -1.30 -7.89
CA ILE A 152 -6.19 -0.39 -7.62
C ILE A 152 -4.85 -1.12 -7.73
N LEU A 153 -4.68 -2.25 -7.01
CA LEU A 153 -3.37 -2.91 -6.90
C LEU A 153 -2.76 -3.34 -8.25
N PRO A 154 -3.53 -3.81 -9.25
CA PRO A 154 -2.98 -4.13 -10.56
C PRO A 154 -2.44 -2.93 -11.36
N LEU A 155 -2.76 -1.69 -10.96
CA LEU A 155 -2.35 -0.47 -11.65
C LEU A 155 -1.03 0.10 -11.14
N GLY A 156 -0.42 -0.50 -10.11
CA GLY A 156 0.84 -0.04 -9.53
C GLY A 156 1.96 0.08 -10.55
N GLN A 157 2.62 1.24 -10.57
CA GLN A 157 3.73 1.58 -11.46
C GLN A 157 4.94 2.04 -10.64
N PRO A 158 6.16 1.71 -11.08
CA PRO A 158 7.36 2.23 -10.44
C PRO A 158 7.52 3.73 -10.68
N GLU A 159 8.36 4.38 -9.87
CA GLU A 159 8.87 5.74 -10.11
C GLU A 159 7.77 6.84 -10.21
N CYS A 160 6.59 6.60 -9.65
CA CYS A 160 5.53 7.59 -9.57
C CYS A 160 4.72 7.43 -8.27
N ILE A 161 3.95 8.46 -7.94
CA ILE A 161 2.95 8.41 -6.87
C ILE A 161 1.58 8.36 -7.54
N GLN A 162 0.79 7.34 -7.24
CA GLN A 162 -0.55 7.17 -7.82
C GLN A 162 -1.61 7.36 -6.75
N VAL A 163 -2.40 8.43 -6.89
CA VAL A 163 -3.51 8.76 -6.00
C VAL A 163 -4.80 8.22 -6.60
N PHE A 164 -5.50 7.37 -5.86
CA PHE A 164 -6.83 6.87 -6.18
C PHE A 164 -7.81 7.40 -5.16
N TYR A 165 -9.00 7.80 -5.60
CA TYR A 165 -10.07 8.18 -4.69
C TYR A 165 -11.42 7.62 -5.12
N ARG A 166 -12.25 7.30 -4.13
CA ARG A 166 -13.64 6.88 -4.32
C ARG A 166 -14.56 7.72 -3.47
N ILE A 167 -15.55 8.32 -4.10
CA ILE A 167 -16.54 9.15 -3.42
C ILE A 167 -17.65 8.23 -2.90
N ASN A 168 -17.82 8.21 -1.58
CA ASN A 168 -18.80 7.40 -0.85
C ASN A 168 -19.49 8.30 0.20
N GLU A 169 -20.27 9.29 -0.28
CA GLU A 169 -20.87 10.32 0.58
C GLU A 169 -21.52 9.73 1.85
N PRO A 170 -21.26 10.31 3.04
CA PRO A 170 -20.62 11.61 3.27
C PRO A 170 -19.08 11.61 3.28
N ASP A 171 -18.44 10.49 2.96
CA ASP A 171 -16.98 10.34 2.99
C ASP A 171 -16.38 10.06 1.60
N ALA A 172 -15.06 10.05 1.53
CA ALA A 172 -14.30 9.54 0.40
C ALA A 172 -13.17 8.65 0.92
N ASP A 173 -12.95 7.53 0.24
CA ASP A 173 -11.77 6.70 0.44
C ASP A 173 -10.66 7.22 -0.47
N VAL A 174 -9.49 7.50 0.10
CA VAL A 174 -8.28 7.91 -0.62
C VAL A 174 -7.22 6.83 -0.43
N TYR A 175 -6.65 6.37 -1.54
CA TYR A 175 -5.55 5.42 -1.58
C TYR A 175 -4.37 6.07 -2.29
N VAL A 176 -3.16 5.82 -1.82
CA VAL A 176 -1.94 6.24 -2.50
C VAL A 176 -1.03 5.03 -2.65
N LEU A 177 -0.66 4.70 -3.88
CA LEU A 177 0.48 3.83 -4.15
C LEU A 177 1.70 4.71 -4.36
N ASP A 178 2.74 4.46 -3.59
CA ASP A 178 3.99 5.22 -3.70
C ASP A 178 4.97 4.62 -4.72
N GLU A 179 6.15 5.23 -4.83
CA GLU A 179 7.17 4.87 -5.80
C GLU A 179 7.70 3.43 -5.66
N HIS A 180 7.52 2.80 -4.51
CA HIS A 180 7.91 1.42 -4.25
C HIS A 180 6.72 0.45 -4.23
N ASN A 181 5.52 0.93 -4.58
CA ASN A 181 4.26 0.20 -4.57
C ASN A 181 3.76 -0.18 -3.16
N SER A 182 4.03 0.69 -2.18
CA SER A 182 3.43 0.61 -0.85
C SER A 182 2.13 1.40 -0.82
N LEU A 183 1.15 0.90 -0.10
CA LEU A 183 -0.22 1.40 -0.08
C LEU A 183 -0.47 2.19 1.20
N TRP A 184 -0.79 3.48 1.04
CA TRP A 184 -1.44 4.27 2.05
C TRP A 184 -2.95 4.30 1.80
N HIS A 185 -3.76 4.32 2.87
CA HIS A 185 -5.22 4.48 2.79
C HIS A 185 -5.73 5.36 3.92
N GLN A 186 -6.68 6.24 3.59
CA GLN A 186 -7.44 6.98 4.57
C GLN A 186 -8.86 7.24 4.07
N ARG A 187 -9.83 7.13 5.00
CA ARG A 187 -11.20 7.61 4.78
C ARG A 187 -11.33 9.03 5.33
N LEU A 188 -11.78 9.95 4.50
CA LEU A 188 -11.89 11.37 4.81
C LEU A 188 -13.33 11.86 4.58
N PRO A 189 -13.84 12.80 5.39
CA PRO A 189 -15.09 13.49 5.08
C PRO A 189 -15.02 14.15 3.70
N TYR A 190 -16.08 14.01 2.91
CA TYR A 190 -16.16 14.51 1.55
C TYR A 190 -17.09 15.72 1.47
N HIS A 191 -16.57 16.83 0.93
CA HIS A 191 -17.36 18.02 0.61
C HIS A 191 -17.39 18.27 -0.89
N ASP A 192 -16.21 18.49 -1.47
CA ASP A 192 -16.01 18.58 -2.90
C ASP A 192 -14.64 18.00 -3.28
N GLU A 193 -14.46 17.63 -4.54
CA GLU A 193 -13.23 17.01 -5.04
C GLU A 193 -11.99 17.90 -4.84
N GLN A 194 -12.14 19.21 -4.95
CA GLN A 194 -11.04 20.16 -4.80
C GLN A 194 -10.56 20.23 -3.34
N SER A 195 -11.49 20.29 -2.40
CA SER A 195 -11.20 20.26 -0.96
C SER A 195 -10.55 18.95 -0.49
N LEU A 196 -10.85 17.85 -1.17
CA LEU A 196 -10.24 16.54 -0.91
C LEU A 196 -8.81 16.46 -1.47
N LEU A 197 -8.61 16.84 -2.73
CA LEU A 197 -7.39 16.52 -3.47
C LEU A 197 -6.35 17.66 -3.46
N THR A 198 -6.75 18.93 -3.40
CA THR A 198 -5.79 20.06 -3.42
C THR A 198 -4.81 20.03 -2.25
N PRO A 199 -5.22 19.77 -0.98
CA PRO A 199 -4.27 19.69 0.13
C PRO A 199 -3.27 18.53 -0.02
N LEU A 200 -3.73 17.37 -0.52
CA LEU A 200 -2.87 16.23 -0.80
C LEU A 200 -1.88 16.54 -1.95
N GLN A 201 -2.33 17.19 -3.02
CA GLN A 201 -1.47 17.62 -4.12
C GLN A 201 -0.37 18.58 -3.64
N ARG A 202 -0.70 19.56 -2.78
CA ARG A 202 0.30 20.48 -2.21
C ARG A 202 1.34 19.72 -1.39
N PHE A 203 0.89 18.79 -0.56
CA PHE A 203 1.76 17.93 0.23
C PHE A 203 2.71 17.10 -0.63
N LEU A 204 2.18 16.37 -1.62
CA LEU A 204 2.98 15.54 -2.52
C LEU A 204 3.96 16.38 -3.34
N HIS A 205 3.56 17.57 -3.80
CA HIS A 205 4.46 18.49 -4.49
C HIS A 205 5.60 18.96 -3.57
N SER A 206 5.30 19.30 -2.31
CA SER A 206 6.33 19.70 -1.35
C SER A 206 7.32 18.58 -1.06
N LEU A 207 6.82 17.36 -0.90
CA LEU A 207 7.64 16.15 -0.71
C LEU A 207 8.60 15.95 -1.89
N VAL A 208 8.09 15.99 -3.13
CA VAL A 208 8.93 15.83 -4.34
C VAL A 208 9.93 16.98 -4.48
N TYR A 209 9.52 18.22 -4.18
CA TYR A 209 10.42 19.37 -4.19
C TYR A 209 11.56 19.22 -3.19
N ARG A 210 11.27 18.82 -1.94
CA ARG A 210 12.29 18.59 -0.90
C ARG A 210 13.25 17.49 -1.29
N ARG A 211 12.74 16.36 -1.81
CA ARG A 211 13.57 15.29 -2.35
C ARG A 211 14.54 15.81 -3.43
N GLY A 212 14.04 16.63 -4.35
CA GLY A 212 14.87 17.27 -5.38
C GLY A 212 15.92 18.24 -4.82
N ALA A 213 15.59 18.98 -3.77
CA ALA A 213 16.50 19.94 -3.12
C ALA A 213 17.58 19.27 -2.26
N SER A 214 17.36 18.05 -1.78
CA SER A 214 18.31 17.26 -0.99
C SER A 214 19.36 16.54 -1.84
N LEU A 215 19.18 16.46 -3.16
CA LEU A 215 20.12 15.77 -4.04
C LEU A 215 21.46 16.52 -4.16
N PRO A 216 22.60 15.83 -4.01
CA PRO A 216 23.90 16.36 -4.42
C PRO A 216 23.87 16.71 -5.91
N LEU A 217 24.35 17.91 -6.26
CA LEU A 217 24.38 18.41 -7.65
C LEU A 217 25.13 17.50 -8.66
N ASP A 218 25.89 16.52 -8.18
CA ASP A 218 26.81 15.69 -8.96
C ASP A 218 26.39 14.20 -9.10
N ASP A 219 25.20 13.78 -8.62
CA ASP A 219 24.74 12.40 -8.80
C ASP A 219 23.60 12.26 -9.84
N PRO A 220 23.91 11.89 -11.10
CA PRO A 220 22.93 11.76 -12.17
C PRO A 220 22.09 10.47 -12.12
N SER A 221 22.21 9.65 -11.07
CA SER A 221 21.63 8.30 -11.03
C SER A 221 20.22 8.19 -10.42
N GLU A 222 19.71 9.21 -9.73
CA GLU A 222 18.34 9.19 -9.18
C GLU A 222 17.37 10.01 -10.05
N PRO A 223 16.25 9.43 -10.54
CA PRO A 223 15.24 10.20 -11.24
C PRO A 223 14.63 11.25 -10.30
N VAL A 224 14.95 12.52 -10.58
CA VAL A 224 14.58 13.70 -9.78
C VAL A 224 13.07 13.97 -9.77
N SER A 225 12.29 13.36 -10.66
CA SER A 225 10.87 13.64 -10.81
C SER A 225 10.00 12.41 -10.56
N LEU A 226 9.36 12.35 -9.39
CA LEU A 226 8.18 11.51 -9.21
C LEU A 226 6.97 12.24 -9.78
N GLU A 227 6.40 11.72 -10.85
CA GLU A 227 5.10 12.19 -11.34
C GLU A 227 4.01 11.76 -10.35
N THR A 228 3.03 12.65 -10.10
CA THR A 228 1.82 12.29 -9.34
C THR A 228 0.65 12.10 -10.30
N LEU A 229 0.13 10.87 -10.36
CA LEU A 229 -0.98 10.46 -11.22
C LEU A 229 -2.27 10.36 -10.40
N TYR A 230 -3.38 10.81 -10.97
CA TYR A 230 -4.68 10.83 -10.29
C TYR A 230 -5.69 9.92 -10.97
N TYR A 231 -6.45 9.20 -10.16
CA TYR A 231 -7.44 8.24 -10.62
C TYR A 231 -8.68 8.26 -9.74
N GLN A 232 -9.85 8.10 -10.36
CA GLN A 232 -11.11 7.92 -9.66
C GLN A 232 -11.60 6.47 -9.80
N VAL A 233 -11.97 5.86 -8.67
CA VAL A 233 -12.64 4.57 -8.64
C VAL A 233 -14.15 4.78 -8.82
N LEU A 234 -14.75 4.07 -9.77
CA LEU A 234 -16.15 4.25 -10.17
C LEU A 234 -16.92 2.92 -10.23
N PRO A 235 -18.24 2.93 -10.02
CA PRO A 235 -19.06 4.10 -9.68
C PRO A 235 -18.84 4.60 -8.24
N SER A 236 -19.11 5.88 -8.02
CA SER A 236 -19.25 6.46 -6.69
C SER A 236 -20.43 5.84 -5.93
N GLY A 237 -20.38 5.93 -4.61
CA GLY A 237 -21.40 5.43 -3.70
C GLY A 237 -21.15 3.98 -3.27
N PRO A 238 -22.03 3.43 -2.40
CA PRO A 238 -21.76 2.21 -1.64
C PRO A 238 -21.81 0.91 -2.46
N GLY A 239 -22.06 0.99 -3.77
CA GLY A 239 -22.14 -0.17 -4.65
C GLY A 239 -20.79 -0.85 -4.88
N LEU A 240 -20.75 -1.81 -5.79
CA LEU A 240 -19.50 -2.43 -6.22
C LEU A 240 -18.77 -1.50 -7.20
N ALA A 241 -17.51 -1.15 -6.91
CA ALA A 241 -16.61 -0.51 -7.87
C ALA A 241 -16.35 -1.43 -9.05
N ARG A 242 -16.24 -0.86 -10.25
CA ARG A 242 -16.12 -1.61 -11.51
C ARG A 242 -14.95 -1.19 -12.37
N ARG A 243 -14.49 0.06 -12.24
CA ARG A 243 -13.40 0.60 -13.06
C ARG A 243 -12.66 1.72 -12.36
N VAL A 244 -11.50 2.03 -12.90
CA VAL A 244 -10.68 3.17 -12.52
C VAL A 244 -10.55 4.08 -13.75
N GLU A 245 -10.80 5.37 -13.58
CA GLU A 245 -10.64 6.38 -14.62
C GLU A 245 -9.52 7.34 -14.26
N HIS A 246 -8.64 7.64 -15.22
CA HIS A 246 -7.61 8.67 -15.06
C HIS A 246 -8.23 10.07 -14.93
N ARG A 247 -7.67 10.89 -14.04
CA ARG A 247 -8.10 12.26 -13.75
C ARG A 247 -6.90 13.19 -13.89
N LEU A 248 -7.17 14.45 -14.21
CA LEU A 248 -6.15 15.48 -14.17
C LEU A 248 -5.81 15.81 -12.72
N ALA A 249 -4.55 16.19 -12.47
CA ALA A 249 -4.16 16.70 -11.17
C ALA A 249 -5.03 17.91 -10.79
N PRO A 250 -5.44 18.03 -9.51
CA PRO A 250 -6.25 19.15 -9.07
C PRO A 250 -5.47 20.45 -9.27
N THR A 251 -6.08 21.41 -9.96
CA THR A 251 -5.48 22.73 -10.10
C THR A 251 -5.59 23.46 -8.77
N ALA A 252 -4.49 24.06 -8.32
CA ALA A 252 -4.53 24.96 -7.17
C ALA A 252 -5.40 26.17 -7.55
N ALA A 253 -6.68 26.15 -7.21
CA ALA A 253 -7.45 27.39 -7.21
C ALA A 253 -7.06 28.21 -5.97
N ASP A 254 -7.29 29.51 -6.04
CA ASP A 254 -7.06 30.50 -4.99
C ASP A 254 -7.91 30.29 -3.72
N LYS A 255 -8.47 29.09 -3.47
CA LYS A 255 -9.07 28.76 -2.18
C LYS A 255 -7.96 28.80 -1.13
N ALA A 256 -8.16 29.65 -0.13
CA ALA A 256 -7.28 29.83 1.02
C ALA A 256 -7.35 28.59 1.94
N PHE A 257 -6.71 27.50 1.54
CA PHE A 257 -6.28 26.50 2.51
C PHE A 257 -5.14 27.10 3.32
N TYR A 258 -5.22 26.94 4.65
CA TYR A 258 -4.10 27.32 5.51
C TYR A 258 -2.95 26.36 5.25
N ASP A 259 -1.80 26.92 4.89
CA ASP A 259 -0.59 26.13 4.72
C ASP A 259 -0.03 25.86 6.12
N VAL A 260 -0.30 24.65 6.62
CA VAL A 260 0.30 24.15 7.86
C VAL A 260 1.49 23.29 7.47
N GLN A 261 2.66 23.71 7.93
CA GLN A 261 3.90 22.99 7.74
C GLN A 261 4.27 22.29 9.05
N ALA A 262 4.85 21.12 8.97
CA ALA A 262 5.32 20.37 10.11
C ALA A 262 6.78 19.98 9.93
N ILE A 263 7.54 20.01 11.02
CA ILE A 263 8.90 19.50 11.10
C ILE A 263 8.91 18.48 12.23
N ILE A 264 9.41 17.27 11.96
CA ILE A 264 9.60 16.24 12.98
C ILE A 264 11.09 15.94 13.08
N GLU A 265 11.62 16.05 14.29
CA GLU A 265 13.03 15.84 14.61
C GLU A 265 13.18 14.86 15.76
N GLU A 266 14.28 14.11 15.77
CA GLU A 266 14.66 13.29 16.92
C GLU A 266 15.46 14.13 17.92
N THR A 267 14.85 14.46 19.06
CA THR A 267 15.49 15.28 20.10
C THR A 267 16.44 14.48 20.99
N SER A 268 16.16 13.19 21.15
CA SER A 268 17.02 12.20 21.79
C SER A 268 16.68 10.82 21.24
N PRO A 269 17.56 9.80 21.37
CA PRO A 269 17.32 8.48 20.77
C PRO A 269 15.95 7.88 21.15
N GLY A 270 15.07 7.74 20.16
CA GLY A 270 13.69 7.26 20.27
C GLY A 270 12.65 8.32 20.66
N GLN A 271 13.03 9.59 20.83
CA GLN A 271 12.13 10.68 21.21
C GLN A 271 11.98 11.70 20.08
N LEU A 272 10.82 11.60 19.42
CA LEU A 272 10.39 12.54 18.38
C LEU A 272 9.81 13.80 19.00
N SER A 273 10.07 14.96 18.40
CA SER A 273 9.44 16.24 18.72
C SER A 273 8.84 16.84 17.46
N ALA A 274 7.63 17.39 17.58
CA ALA A 274 6.97 18.08 16.47
C ALA A 274 7.04 19.61 16.63
N THR A 275 7.32 20.29 15.51
CA THR A 275 7.20 21.75 15.38
C THR A 275 6.26 22.05 14.22
N LEU A 276 5.23 22.84 14.48
CA LEU A 276 4.20 23.21 13.51
C LEU A 276 4.30 24.70 13.18
N TYR A 277 4.25 25.02 11.89
CA TYR A 277 4.18 26.38 11.38
C TYR A 277 2.82 26.62 10.76
N CYS A 278 2.16 27.69 11.19
CA CYS A 278 0.88 28.14 10.63
C CYS A 278 0.93 29.65 10.42
N ASP A 279 0.80 30.12 9.18
CA ASP A 279 0.90 31.54 8.80
C ASP A 279 2.14 32.26 9.39
N ASN A 280 3.32 31.65 9.28
CA ASN A 280 4.59 32.15 9.84
C ASN A 280 4.65 32.24 11.39
N CYS A 281 3.66 31.69 12.11
CA CYS A 281 3.76 31.48 13.55
C CYS A 281 4.29 30.06 13.82
N GLU A 282 5.34 29.97 14.63
CA GLU A 282 5.91 28.72 15.10
C GLU A 282 5.21 28.25 16.37
N PHE A 283 4.94 26.95 16.45
CA PHE A 283 4.46 26.26 17.63
C PHE A 283 5.30 25.00 17.81
N SER A 284 6.12 24.95 18.86
CA SER A 284 6.97 23.79 19.14
C SER A 284 6.47 23.01 20.34
N GLU A 285 6.71 21.70 20.35
CA GLU A 285 6.44 20.85 21.51
C GLU A 285 7.26 21.27 22.74
N LEU A 286 8.44 21.88 22.54
CA LEU A 286 9.25 22.45 23.61
C LEU A 286 8.56 23.61 24.34
N GLU A 287 7.82 24.46 23.62
CA GLU A 287 7.12 25.60 24.21
C GLU A 287 5.74 25.21 24.77
N TYR A 288 4.98 24.40 24.02
CA TYR A 288 3.57 24.12 24.31
C TYR A 288 3.32 22.76 24.97
N GLY A 289 4.27 21.83 24.93
CA GLY A 289 4.10 20.45 25.40
C GLY A 289 2.80 19.82 24.88
N ASP A 290 2.02 19.23 25.79
CA ASP A 290 0.72 18.60 25.52
C ASP A 290 -0.33 19.56 24.90
N GLN A 291 -0.12 20.87 24.97
CA GLN A 291 -1.04 21.88 24.43
C GLN A 291 -0.73 22.29 22.99
N LEU A 292 0.31 21.73 22.36
CA LEU A 292 0.74 22.09 21.01
C LEU A 292 -0.41 22.11 20.01
N TYR A 293 -1.11 20.98 19.86
CA TYR A 293 -2.20 20.84 18.90
C TYR A 293 -3.39 21.76 19.23
N ALA A 294 -3.69 21.98 20.51
CA ALA A 294 -4.76 22.88 20.94
C ALA A 294 -4.43 24.36 20.70
N ALA A 295 -3.16 24.75 20.81
CA ALA A 295 -2.70 26.11 20.48
C ALA A 295 -2.82 26.38 18.98
N VAL A 296 -2.34 25.45 18.15
CA VAL A 296 -2.44 25.53 16.68
C VAL A 296 -3.91 25.52 16.23
N ALA A 297 -4.74 24.63 16.79
CA ALA A 297 -6.17 24.55 16.51
C ALA A 297 -6.89 25.89 16.77
N ARG A 298 -6.62 26.53 17.91
CA ARG A 298 -7.19 27.86 18.25
C ARG A 298 -6.74 28.94 17.28
N GLN A 299 -5.47 28.92 16.85
CA GLN A 299 -4.95 29.88 15.88
C GLN A 299 -5.65 29.72 14.52
N ILE A 300 -5.80 28.48 14.04
CA ILE A 300 -6.50 28.17 12.78
C ILE A 300 -7.96 28.62 12.87
N LEU A 301 -8.68 28.23 13.93
CA LEU A 301 -10.08 28.57 14.12
C LEU A 301 -10.31 30.09 14.22
N GLY A 302 -9.42 30.81 14.91
CA GLY A 302 -9.52 32.27 15.10
C GLY A 302 -9.35 33.06 13.81
N LYS A 303 -8.72 32.49 12.78
CA LYS A 303 -8.49 33.13 11.47
C LYS A 303 -9.51 32.74 10.40
N ARG A 304 -10.35 31.72 10.64
CA ARG A 304 -11.31 31.22 9.65
C ARG A 304 -12.27 32.32 9.19
N LEU A 305 -12.24 32.59 7.89
CA LEU A 305 -13.14 33.54 7.23
C LEU A 305 -14.51 32.91 6.91
N GLU A 306 -14.55 31.59 6.70
CA GLU A 306 -15.77 30.85 6.39
C GLU A 306 -16.34 30.14 7.63
N PRO A 307 -17.67 30.14 7.81
CA PRO A 307 -18.34 29.45 8.92
C PRO A 307 -18.36 27.92 8.74
N GLN A 308 -17.94 27.40 7.58
CA GLN A 308 -17.88 25.95 7.34
C GLN A 308 -16.68 25.33 8.05
N ARG A 309 -16.93 24.27 8.83
CA ARG A 309 -15.89 23.48 9.48
C ARG A 309 -15.21 22.58 8.45
N TYR A 310 -14.18 23.07 7.78
CA TYR A 310 -13.28 22.20 7.02
C TYR A 310 -12.18 21.64 7.92
N ARG A 311 -11.54 20.54 7.51
CA ARG A 311 -10.43 19.92 8.27
C ARG A 311 -9.14 20.73 8.10
N CYS A 312 -8.24 20.63 9.07
CA CYS A 312 -6.86 21.04 8.92
C CYS A 312 -6.08 19.96 8.16
N TYR A 313 -5.23 20.40 7.22
CA TYR A 313 -4.36 19.55 6.43
C TYR A 313 -2.91 20.03 6.57
N ILE A 314 -1.98 19.09 6.69
CA ILE A 314 -0.54 19.36 6.61
C ILE A 314 -0.15 19.44 5.15
N THR A 315 0.28 20.61 4.69
CA THR A 315 0.65 20.86 3.29
C THR A 315 2.14 20.69 3.02
N ASP A 316 2.95 20.61 4.08
CA ASP A 316 4.39 20.39 4.00
C ASP A 316 4.88 19.67 5.26
N LEU A 317 5.76 18.69 5.10
CA LEU A 317 6.31 17.90 6.20
C LEU A 317 7.80 17.65 5.96
N ASP A 318 8.60 18.06 6.93
CA ASP A 318 10.03 17.84 6.95
C ASP A 318 10.37 16.72 7.95
N LEU A 319 10.99 15.66 7.45
CA LEU A 319 11.49 14.51 8.23
C LEU A 319 13.02 14.37 8.11
N SER A 320 13.73 15.41 7.64
CA SER A 320 15.18 15.36 7.46
C SER A 320 15.93 15.05 8.75
N GLY A 321 15.42 15.48 9.91
CA GLY A 321 15.97 15.15 11.22
C GLY A 321 15.84 13.68 11.64
N LEU A 322 15.11 12.85 10.87
CA LEU A 322 14.91 11.41 11.13
C LEU A 322 15.60 10.51 10.09
N LEU A 323 15.84 11.07 8.92
CA LEU A 323 16.33 10.35 7.78
C LEU A 323 17.82 10.67 7.65
N ASP A 324 18.70 9.82 8.19
CA ASP A 324 20.18 9.95 8.16
C ASP A 324 20.73 10.14 6.71
N ASP A 325 20.58 11.34 6.14
CA ASP A 325 20.91 11.72 4.76
C ASP A 325 20.31 10.83 3.65
N ARG A 326 19.27 10.04 3.96
CA ARG A 326 18.56 9.17 3.00
C ARG A 326 17.26 9.81 2.55
N HIS A 327 16.90 9.64 1.28
CA HIS A 327 15.56 9.93 0.82
C HIS A 327 14.59 8.93 1.46
N GLY A 328 13.74 9.39 2.38
CA GLY A 328 12.66 8.58 2.94
C GLY A 328 11.62 8.26 1.89
N GLN A 329 11.04 7.07 1.96
CA GLN A 329 9.96 6.61 1.07
C GLN A 329 8.68 7.43 1.30
N SER A 330 7.91 7.74 0.25
CA SER A 330 6.73 8.64 0.40
C SER A 330 5.68 8.12 1.39
N ILE A 331 5.54 6.80 1.57
CA ILE A 331 4.64 6.19 2.56
C ILE A 331 4.92 6.66 4.00
N LEU A 332 6.18 6.89 4.37
CA LEU A 332 6.57 7.35 5.71
C LEU A 332 6.01 8.75 5.99
N PHE A 333 6.16 9.65 5.02
CA PHE A 333 5.62 11.00 5.09
C PHE A 333 4.09 10.99 5.18
N LEU A 334 3.42 10.13 4.42
CA LEU A 334 1.95 10.00 4.46
C LEU A 334 1.44 9.48 5.82
N HIS A 335 2.16 8.56 6.47
CA HIS A 335 1.81 8.10 7.82
C HIS A 335 1.94 9.22 8.86
N HIS A 336 3.07 9.93 8.90
CA HIS A 336 3.26 11.06 9.81
C HIS A 336 2.27 12.20 9.54
N LYS A 337 2.01 12.53 8.28
CA LYS A 337 0.95 13.46 7.88
C LYS A 337 -0.40 13.07 8.48
N ALA A 338 -0.80 11.81 8.30
CA ALA A 338 -2.11 11.34 8.77
C ALA A 338 -2.23 11.40 10.30
N GLU A 339 -1.15 11.09 11.03
CA GLU A 339 -1.10 11.18 12.49
C GLU A 339 -1.22 12.63 12.98
N LEU A 340 -0.41 13.54 12.43
CA LEU A 340 -0.48 14.97 12.77
C LEU A 340 -1.83 15.59 12.45
N GLU A 341 -2.39 15.28 11.27
CA GLU A 341 -3.72 15.74 10.89
C GLU A 341 -4.81 15.20 11.80
N LYS A 342 -4.70 13.95 12.26
CA LYS A 342 -5.64 13.38 13.22
C LYS A 342 -5.60 14.17 14.53
N LEU A 343 -4.43 14.38 15.11
CA LEU A 343 -4.25 15.12 16.37
C LEU A 343 -4.75 16.57 16.27
N LEU A 344 -4.43 17.25 15.16
CA LEU A 344 -4.91 18.62 14.91
C LEU A 344 -6.43 18.68 14.78
N ASN A 345 -7.03 17.80 14.00
CA ASN A 345 -8.48 17.82 13.79
C ASN A 345 -9.25 17.40 15.06
N GLU A 346 -8.73 16.47 15.87
CA GLU A 346 -9.30 16.12 17.16
C GLU A 346 -9.25 17.31 18.14
N ALA A 347 -8.14 18.04 18.20
CA ALA A 347 -8.02 19.25 19.00
C ALA A 347 -8.97 20.36 18.54
N MET A 348 -9.18 20.48 17.22
CA MET A 348 -10.13 21.42 16.64
C MET A 348 -11.59 21.09 16.93
N ASP A 349 -11.95 19.82 17.02
CA ASP A 349 -13.32 19.39 17.37
C ASP A 349 -13.63 19.63 18.87
N GLN A 350 -12.59 19.75 19.71
CA GLN A 350 -12.71 20.00 21.15
C GLN A 350 -12.68 21.49 21.53
N ALA A 351 -12.18 22.36 20.64
CA ALA A 351 -12.07 23.81 20.84
C ALA A 351 -13.36 24.55 20.46
#